data_AF-A0A4D4KN13-F1
#
_entry.id   AF-A0A4D4KN13-F1
#
_cell.length_a   1.000
_cell.length_b   1.000
_cell.length_c   1.000
_cell.angle_alpha   90.00
_cell.angle_beta   90.00
_cell.angle_gamma   90.00
#
_symmetry.space_group_name_H-M   'P 1'
#
loop_
_entity.id
_entity.type
_entity.pdbx_description
1 polymer ?
#
loop_
_entity_poly.entity_id
_entity_poly.type
_entity_poly.pdbx_seq_one_letter_code
_entity_poly.pdbx_strand_id
1 'polypeptide(L)'
;MNTATRFIHQSHASRIVFGRGRRHEAAQELRALGVRAPLCVSSPGSAAAVAGVAASLADEALAPAATSDRARMHVPEHLVDEHVRTVAESGADSLVAVGGGSAIGLAKAVALRTGLPIVCLPTTYSGSEMTDVWGITKGGEKRTGRDARVLARVVVYDSELTDSLPRSVSGLSGLNAVAHAVEAVYAPDTSPLVAVTAGEAIAVMTRALRGLDGGWNDRDRDEALYAAWLCGICLDSTTMGLHHRLCHLLGGRFHTPHAATHALVLPFVLRHQEPWLPAAHRELMARSADGGDLCTELLRLARAFGAPSGLGQLGVGLDDLAPIARRLAQGSPPASARTTRRACWPCCARSTRAVSRRRSIPWGPASSAPLRGTDALGHAGPQPFTGDMSPDRQSPSVPGGAMPNPLLMLDPRKPPLTPRNTLDDAALLILRLAVGGLLVIHGFQGLGDPAHRIALSRGFGVPFPEVASWLSILGEIGTSLAVVAGLLTRLSAVLMTILMTTTWLTSSLGKPLIGGAEPGLTHENSLFFATGALVLFITGAGRLSLDARFEAWARSQT
;
A
#
# COMPACT_ATOMS: atom_id res chain seq x y z
N MET A 1 5.06 2.35 26.05
CA MET A 1 6.31 2.34 25.27
C MET A 1 6.01 1.94 23.82
N ASN A 2 6.18 2.90 22.91
CA ASN A 2 6.54 2.81 21.48
C ASN A 2 5.94 1.72 20.56
N THR A 3 4.69 1.88 20.12
CA THR A 3 4.25 1.35 18.81
C THR A 3 4.90 2.10 17.63
N ALA A 4 5.55 3.24 17.87
CA ALA A 4 6.21 4.05 16.84
C ALA A 4 7.54 3.49 16.30
N THR A 5 8.02 2.31 16.75
CA THR A 5 9.42 1.88 16.46
C THR A 5 9.59 0.63 15.60
N ARG A 6 8.52 -0.05 15.19
CA ARG A 6 8.61 -1.19 14.25
C ARG A 6 7.44 -1.18 13.29
N PHE A 7 7.72 -0.87 12.03
CA PHE A 7 6.77 -0.93 10.93
C PHE A 7 7.52 -1.29 9.63
N ILE A 8 6.81 -1.82 8.66
CA ILE A 8 7.27 -1.94 7.27
C ILE A 8 6.34 -1.04 6.48
N HIS A 9 6.89 -0.04 5.80
CA HIS A 9 6.13 0.79 4.89
C HIS A 9 6.65 0.57 3.49
N GLN A 10 5.73 0.22 2.59
CA GLN A 10 5.98 0.12 1.17
C GLN A 10 5.11 1.16 0.48
N SER A 11 5.72 1.95 -0.39
CA SER A 11 5.01 2.90 -1.26
C SER A 11 5.27 2.52 -2.70
N HIS A 12 4.26 2.65 -3.54
CA HIS A 12 4.40 2.44 -4.97
C HIS A 12 4.79 3.76 -5.67
N ALA A 13 5.63 3.66 -6.70
CA ALA A 13 5.93 4.81 -7.54
C ALA A 13 4.69 5.16 -8.38
N SER A 14 4.12 6.33 -8.13
CA SER A 14 3.00 6.90 -8.89
C SER A 14 3.26 8.37 -9.17
N ARG A 15 3.00 8.82 -10.39
CA ARG A 15 3.02 10.24 -10.73
C ARG A 15 1.62 10.83 -10.57
N ILE A 16 1.50 11.88 -9.77
CA ILE A 16 0.23 12.55 -9.48
C ILE A 16 0.25 13.94 -10.12
N VAL A 17 -0.72 14.20 -10.99
CA VAL A 17 -1.00 15.52 -11.54
C VAL A 17 -2.30 15.97 -10.91
N PHE A 18 -2.27 17.04 -10.12
CA PHE A 18 -3.42 17.47 -9.31
C PHE A 18 -3.77 18.92 -9.61
N GLY A 19 -5.06 19.19 -9.81
CA GLY A 19 -5.60 20.53 -9.95
C GLY A 19 -6.76 20.59 -10.94
N ARG A 20 -7.60 21.61 -10.76
CA ARG A 20 -8.71 21.90 -11.67
C ARG A 20 -8.22 22.20 -13.09
N GLY A 21 -8.85 21.60 -14.09
CA GLY A 21 -8.50 21.74 -15.51
C GLY A 21 -7.25 20.96 -15.95
N ARG A 22 -6.59 20.21 -15.05
CA ARG A 22 -5.37 19.46 -15.37
C ARG A 22 -5.62 18.24 -16.29
N ARG A 23 -6.87 17.88 -16.60
CA ARG A 23 -7.16 16.80 -17.60
C ARG A 23 -6.47 17.05 -18.94
N HIS A 24 -6.21 18.31 -19.28
CA HIS A 24 -5.55 18.71 -20.53
C HIS A 24 -4.06 18.32 -20.56
N GLU A 25 -3.44 18.04 -19.42
CA GLU A 25 -2.06 17.51 -19.35
C GLU A 25 -1.96 16.00 -19.60
N ALA A 26 -3.08 15.27 -19.71
CA ALA A 26 -3.07 13.83 -19.93
C ALA A 26 -2.25 13.43 -21.19
N ALA A 27 -2.29 14.27 -22.24
CA ALA A 27 -1.48 14.08 -23.44
C ALA A 27 0.02 14.13 -23.15
N GLN A 28 0.47 15.15 -22.42
CA GLN A 28 1.87 15.30 -22.02
C GLN A 28 2.33 14.10 -21.18
N GLU A 29 1.48 13.63 -20.27
CA GLU A 29 1.77 12.49 -19.40
C GLU A 29 1.89 11.17 -20.18
N LEU A 30 1.04 10.94 -21.18
CA LEU A 30 1.17 9.79 -22.09
C LEU A 30 2.47 9.84 -22.90
N ARG A 31 2.85 11.01 -23.43
CA ARG A 31 4.12 11.18 -24.15
C ARG A 31 5.32 10.89 -23.25
N ALA A 32 5.29 11.34 -22.00
CA ALA A 32 6.34 11.08 -21.02
C ALA A 32 6.49 9.59 -20.68
N LEU A 33 5.40 8.82 -20.77
CA LEU A 33 5.40 7.36 -20.65
C LEU A 33 5.85 6.64 -21.94
N GLY A 34 6.05 7.36 -23.04
CA GLY A 34 6.43 6.78 -24.34
C GLY A 34 5.30 6.08 -25.09
N VAL A 35 4.05 6.32 -24.69
CA VAL A 35 2.84 5.74 -25.31
C VAL A 35 2.08 6.79 -26.09
N ARG A 36 1.36 6.37 -27.14
CA ARG A 36 0.72 7.28 -28.10
C ARG A 36 -0.70 6.94 -28.50
N ALA A 37 -1.13 5.70 -28.29
CA ALA A 37 -2.37 5.17 -28.83
C ALA A 37 -3.20 4.52 -27.70
N PRO A 38 -3.79 5.30 -26.78
CA PRO A 38 -4.51 4.74 -25.65
C PRO A 38 -5.86 4.13 -26.07
N LEU A 39 -6.29 3.10 -25.34
CA LEU A 39 -7.70 2.74 -25.22
C LEU A 39 -8.31 3.51 -24.04
N CYS A 40 -9.22 4.44 -24.33
CA CYS A 40 -9.93 5.20 -23.30
C CYS A 40 -11.17 4.43 -22.83
N VAL A 41 -11.26 4.16 -21.53
CA VAL A 41 -12.38 3.42 -20.91
C VAL A 41 -13.13 4.25 -19.88
N SER A 42 -14.45 4.17 -19.89
CA SER A 42 -15.34 4.81 -18.92
C SER A 42 -16.58 3.96 -18.64
N SER A 43 -17.39 4.40 -17.68
CA SER A 43 -18.76 3.88 -17.49
C SER A 43 -19.75 4.76 -18.27
N PRO A 44 -20.97 4.31 -18.57
CA PRO A 44 -21.93 5.08 -19.39
C PRO A 44 -22.25 6.45 -18.82
N GLY A 45 -22.35 6.56 -17.48
CA GLY A 45 -22.57 7.83 -16.79
C GLY A 45 -21.41 8.83 -16.88
N SER A 46 -20.27 8.45 -17.44
CA SER A 46 -19.10 9.30 -17.69
C SER A 46 -18.73 9.36 -19.18
N ALA A 47 -19.65 9.01 -20.08
CA ALA A 47 -19.44 9.04 -21.53
C ALA A 47 -19.02 10.42 -22.04
N ALA A 48 -19.66 11.50 -21.56
CA ALA A 48 -19.29 12.86 -21.92
C ALA A 48 -17.88 13.25 -21.43
N ALA A 49 -17.50 12.82 -20.22
CA ALA A 49 -16.17 13.07 -19.67
C ALA A 49 -15.08 12.37 -20.49
N VAL A 50 -15.27 11.10 -20.85
CA VAL A 50 -14.30 10.38 -21.69
C VAL A 50 -14.20 10.97 -23.09
N ALA A 51 -15.32 11.45 -23.66
CA ALA A 51 -15.31 12.13 -24.95
C ALA A 51 -14.51 13.44 -24.89
N GLY A 52 -14.68 14.24 -23.84
CA GLY A 52 -13.90 15.46 -23.62
C GLY A 52 -12.41 15.19 -23.44
N VAL A 53 -12.05 14.16 -22.68
CA VAL A 53 -10.64 13.72 -22.53
C VAL A 53 -10.09 13.23 -23.88
N ALA A 54 -10.84 12.38 -24.61
CA ALA A 54 -10.44 11.89 -25.92
C ALA A 54 -10.22 13.02 -26.94
N ALA A 55 -11.09 14.04 -26.93
CA ALA A 55 -10.93 15.23 -27.76
C ALA A 55 -9.66 16.00 -27.39
N SER A 56 -9.44 16.25 -26.09
CA SER A 56 -8.22 16.94 -25.62
C SER A 56 -6.95 16.18 -25.96
N LEU A 57 -6.99 14.84 -26.01
CA LEU A 57 -5.86 14.04 -26.48
C LEU A 57 -5.66 14.17 -28.00
N ALA A 58 -6.75 14.18 -28.77
CA ALA A 58 -6.69 14.33 -30.23
C ALA A 58 -6.14 15.70 -30.67
N ASP A 59 -6.51 16.78 -29.98
CA ASP A 59 -5.99 18.14 -30.22
C ASP A 59 -4.45 18.20 -30.05
N GLU A 60 -3.91 17.31 -29.23
CA GLU A 60 -2.50 17.12 -28.95
C GLU A 60 -1.88 16.00 -29.82
N ALA A 61 -2.48 15.65 -30.95
CA ALA A 61 -2.01 14.61 -31.87
C ALA A 61 -1.81 13.22 -31.20
N LEU A 62 -2.63 12.91 -30.18
CA LEU A 62 -2.69 11.64 -29.46
C LEU A 62 -4.11 11.05 -29.52
N ALA A 63 -4.67 10.96 -30.72
CA ALA A 63 -5.99 10.37 -30.91
C ALA A 63 -6.05 8.95 -30.30
N PRO A 64 -7.05 8.65 -29.45
CA PRO A 64 -7.20 7.30 -28.89
C PRO A 64 -7.34 6.24 -29.98
N ALA A 65 -6.72 5.08 -29.79
CA ALA A 65 -6.86 3.93 -30.68
C ALA A 65 -8.30 3.40 -30.69
N ALA A 66 -8.95 3.49 -29.53
CA ALA A 66 -10.36 3.18 -29.35
C ALA A 66 -10.90 3.87 -28.09
N THR A 67 -12.22 4.00 -28.00
CA THR A 67 -12.93 4.47 -26.82
C THR A 67 -14.04 3.48 -26.44
N SER A 68 -14.31 3.35 -25.14
CA SER A 68 -15.38 2.47 -24.63
C SER A 68 -16.01 3.06 -23.37
N ASP A 69 -17.34 3.05 -23.31
CA ASP A 69 -18.15 3.41 -22.13
C ASP A 69 -18.76 2.17 -21.46
N ARG A 70 -18.23 0.99 -21.78
CA ARG A 70 -18.82 -0.29 -21.38
C ARG A 70 -18.44 -0.75 -19.98
N ALA A 71 -17.70 0.03 -19.20
CA ALA A 71 -17.39 -0.36 -17.83
C ALA A 71 -18.67 -0.52 -17.00
N ARG A 72 -18.72 -1.58 -16.19
CA ARG A 72 -19.85 -1.93 -15.32
C ARG A 72 -19.37 -2.26 -13.92
N MET A 73 -20.28 -2.14 -12.96
CA MET A 73 -20.01 -2.53 -11.58
C MET A 73 -19.51 -3.98 -11.51
N HIS A 74 -18.57 -4.22 -10.59
CA HIS A 74 -17.96 -5.53 -10.33
C HIS A 74 -17.12 -6.12 -11.48
N VAL A 75 -16.88 -5.39 -12.56
CA VAL A 75 -15.98 -5.77 -13.67
C VAL A 75 -16.25 -7.22 -14.15
N PRO A 76 -17.38 -7.47 -14.85
CA PRO A 76 -17.68 -8.77 -15.44
C PRO A 76 -16.55 -9.27 -16.37
N GLU A 77 -16.18 -10.55 -16.25
CA GLU A 77 -15.07 -11.14 -16.99
C GLU A 77 -15.22 -11.00 -18.51
N HIS A 78 -16.44 -11.15 -19.04
CA HIS A 78 -16.70 -11.02 -20.48
C HIS A 78 -16.36 -9.62 -21.03
N LEU A 79 -16.53 -8.57 -20.22
CA LEU A 79 -16.13 -7.22 -20.61
C LEU A 79 -14.61 -7.10 -20.62
N VAL A 80 -13.90 -7.77 -19.71
CA VAL A 80 -12.44 -7.81 -19.73
C VAL A 80 -11.96 -8.52 -21.00
N ASP A 81 -12.55 -9.67 -21.35
CA ASP A 81 -12.24 -10.41 -22.59
C ASP A 81 -12.44 -9.54 -23.84
N GLU A 82 -13.57 -8.83 -23.91
CA GLU A 82 -13.90 -7.92 -25.00
C GLU A 82 -12.85 -6.82 -25.16
N HIS A 83 -12.48 -6.15 -24.06
CA HIS A 83 -11.53 -5.03 -24.12
C HIS A 83 -10.11 -5.50 -24.41
N VAL A 84 -9.72 -6.71 -24.00
CA VAL A 84 -8.45 -7.31 -24.43
C VAL A 84 -8.42 -7.54 -25.94
N ARG A 85 -9.54 -7.94 -26.55
CA ARG A 85 -9.65 -8.04 -28.02
C ARG A 85 -9.58 -6.67 -28.67
N THR A 86 -10.28 -5.67 -28.14
CA THR A 86 -10.20 -4.28 -28.63
C THR A 86 -8.77 -3.75 -28.58
N VAL A 87 -8.02 -4.02 -27.51
CA VAL A 87 -6.60 -3.66 -27.43
C VAL A 87 -5.81 -4.30 -28.59
N ALA A 88 -5.99 -5.59 -28.84
CA ALA A 88 -5.29 -6.30 -29.90
C ALA A 88 -5.68 -5.81 -31.32
N GLU A 89 -6.96 -5.53 -31.55
CA GLU A 89 -7.49 -5.10 -32.86
C GLU A 89 -7.14 -3.64 -33.19
N SER A 90 -7.18 -2.75 -32.19
CA SER A 90 -6.89 -1.32 -32.36
C SER A 90 -5.39 -1.00 -32.31
N GLY A 91 -4.57 -1.91 -31.78
CA GLY A 91 -3.15 -1.67 -31.55
C GLY A 91 -2.88 -0.71 -30.38
N ALA A 92 -3.80 -0.66 -29.40
CA ALA A 92 -3.64 0.22 -28.25
C ALA A 92 -2.39 -0.11 -27.43
N ASP A 93 -1.62 0.90 -27.05
CA ASP A 93 -0.34 0.76 -26.32
C ASP A 93 -0.44 1.18 -24.84
N SER A 94 -1.60 1.64 -24.41
CA SER A 94 -1.87 2.15 -23.07
C SER A 94 -3.37 2.15 -22.76
N LEU A 95 -3.72 2.31 -21.48
CA LEU A 95 -5.10 2.39 -21.01
C LEU A 95 -5.32 3.73 -20.32
N VAL A 96 -6.37 4.46 -20.72
CA VAL A 96 -6.79 5.70 -20.07
C VAL A 96 -8.15 5.48 -19.43
N ALA A 97 -8.21 5.41 -18.10
CA ALA A 97 -9.46 5.21 -17.37
C ALA A 97 -10.05 6.55 -16.92
N VAL A 98 -11.20 6.93 -17.47
CA VAL A 98 -11.96 8.13 -17.06
C VAL A 98 -13.23 7.67 -16.33
N GLY A 99 -13.25 7.79 -15.01
CA GLY A 99 -14.42 7.37 -14.25
C GLY A 99 -14.14 7.05 -12.78
N GLY A 100 -15.13 6.45 -12.12
CA GLY A 100 -14.95 5.89 -10.79
C GLY A 100 -14.38 4.47 -10.78
N GLY A 101 -14.51 3.80 -9.64
CA GLY A 101 -13.93 2.47 -9.40
C GLY A 101 -14.28 1.39 -10.43
N SER A 102 -15.43 1.47 -11.11
CA SER A 102 -15.80 0.54 -12.20
C SER A 102 -14.94 0.71 -13.45
N ALA A 103 -14.69 1.95 -13.89
CA ALA A 103 -13.86 2.23 -15.07
C ALA A 103 -12.39 1.93 -14.80
N ILE A 104 -11.89 2.39 -13.65
CA ILE A 104 -10.53 2.09 -13.19
C ILE A 104 -10.37 0.58 -13.00
N GLY A 105 -11.34 -0.11 -12.40
CA GLY A 105 -11.33 -1.55 -12.20
C GLY A 105 -11.28 -2.33 -13.52
N LEU A 106 -12.00 -1.87 -14.56
CA LEU A 106 -11.92 -2.47 -15.89
C LEU A 106 -10.53 -2.28 -16.51
N ALA A 107 -9.98 -1.06 -16.48
CA ALA A 107 -8.63 -0.80 -16.97
C ALA A 107 -7.60 -1.68 -16.26
N LYS A 108 -7.70 -1.83 -14.93
CA LYS A 108 -6.87 -2.74 -14.14
C LYS A 108 -6.97 -4.19 -14.60
N ALA A 109 -8.18 -4.68 -14.82
CA ALA A 109 -8.39 -6.05 -15.27
C ALA A 109 -7.83 -6.31 -16.68
N VAL A 110 -7.91 -5.31 -17.57
CA VAL A 110 -7.29 -5.38 -18.90
C VAL A 110 -5.76 -5.35 -18.78
N ALA A 111 -5.20 -4.41 -18.00
CA ALA A 111 -3.76 -4.31 -17.74
C ALA A 111 -3.17 -5.59 -17.14
N LEU A 112 -3.93 -6.28 -16.27
CA LEU A 112 -3.51 -7.56 -15.69
C LEU A 112 -3.24 -8.62 -16.77
N ARG A 113 -3.95 -8.55 -17.90
CA ARG A 113 -3.86 -9.51 -19.01
C ARG A 113 -2.94 -9.04 -20.13
N THR A 114 -2.85 -7.74 -20.37
CA THR A 114 -2.08 -7.17 -21.49
C THR A 114 -0.71 -6.62 -21.09
N GLY A 115 -0.52 -6.29 -19.80
CA GLY A 115 0.68 -5.62 -19.30
C GLY A 115 0.78 -4.13 -19.65
N LEU A 116 -0.26 -3.54 -20.25
CA LEU A 116 -0.25 -2.14 -20.66
C LEU A 116 -0.27 -1.19 -19.46
N PRO A 117 0.43 -0.04 -19.54
CA PRO A 117 0.39 0.98 -18.49
C PRO A 117 -0.98 1.66 -18.43
N ILE A 118 -1.38 2.06 -17.22
CA ILE A 118 -2.66 2.74 -16.96
C ILE A 118 -2.39 4.20 -16.58
N VAL A 119 -3.17 5.11 -17.19
CA VAL A 119 -3.35 6.50 -16.75
C VAL A 119 -4.79 6.63 -16.26
N CYS A 120 -4.99 7.15 -15.05
CA CYS A 120 -6.31 7.33 -14.45
C CYS A 120 -6.71 8.80 -14.36
N LEU A 121 -7.98 9.08 -14.67
CA LEU A 121 -8.66 10.36 -14.44
C LEU A 121 -9.90 10.09 -13.58
N PRO A 122 -9.75 10.05 -12.24
CA PRO A 122 -10.83 9.67 -11.34
C PRO A 122 -11.97 10.69 -11.35
N THR A 123 -13.21 10.21 -11.41
CA THR A 123 -14.42 11.06 -11.34
C THR A 123 -15.24 10.83 -10.07
N THR A 124 -14.73 10.01 -9.15
CA THR A 124 -15.34 9.67 -7.86
C THR A 124 -14.28 9.51 -6.79
N TYR A 125 -14.68 9.42 -5.53
CA TYR A 125 -13.76 9.38 -4.39
C TYR A 125 -13.39 7.94 -3.96
N SER A 126 -13.31 7.00 -4.90
CA SER A 126 -13.13 5.57 -4.56
C SER A 126 -11.73 5.18 -4.12
N GLY A 127 -10.70 5.92 -4.52
CA GLY A 127 -9.29 5.61 -4.23
C GLY A 127 -8.73 4.38 -4.98
N SER A 128 -9.50 3.75 -5.87
CA SER A 128 -9.07 2.56 -6.63
C SER A 128 -7.79 2.83 -7.42
N GLU A 129 -7.65 4.01 -7.99
CA GLU A 129 -6.51 4.48 -8.78
C GLU A 129 -5.16 4.39 -8.04
N MET A 130 -5.17 4.41 -6.70
CA MET A 130 -3.97 4.37 -5.86
C MET A 130 -3.60 2.95 -5.39
N THR A 131 -4.38 1.93 -5.74
CA THR A 131 -4.22 0.58 -5.17
C THR A 131 -3.65 -0.43 -6.16
N ASP A 132 -2.94 -1.43 -5.67
CA ASP A 132 -2.55 -2.62 -6.46
C ASP A 132 -3.65 -3.69 -6.55
N VAL A 133 -4.84 -3.39 -6.02
CA VAL A 133 -5.98 -4.32 -5.96
C VAL A 133 -6.76 -4.34 -7.27
N TRP A 134 -7.10 -5.55 -7.74
CA TRP A 134 -8.02 -5.80 -8.84
C TRP A 134 -9.19 -6.67 -8.41
N GLY A 135 -10.29 -6.61 -9.15
CA GLY A 135 -11.43 -7.50 -8.97
C GLY A 135 -12.10 -7.82 -10.30
N ILE A 136 -12.42 -9.09 -10.53
CA ILE A 136 -13.09 -9.60 -11.74
C ILE A 136 -14.22 -10.53 -11.30
N THR A 137 -15.40 -10.37 -11.89
CA THR A 137 -16.57 -11.22 -11.58
C THR A 137 -16.82 -12.22 -12.70
N LYS A 138 -16.82 -13.51 -12.37
CA LYS A 138 -17.09 -14.63 -13.28
C LYS A 138 -18.20 -15.51 -12.70
N GLY A 139 -19.25 -15.76 -13.47
CA GLY A 139 -20.35 -16.64 -13.01
C GLY A 139 -21.02 -16.19 -11.70
N GLY A 140 -21.07 -14.88 -11.43
CA GLY A 140 -21.59 -14.32 -10.18
C GLY A 140 -20.60 -14.31 -9.01
N GLU A 141 -19.44 -14.93 -9.13
CA GLU A 141 -18.39 -14.93 -8.12
C GLU A 141 -17.36 -13.83 -8.40
N LYS A 142 -17.14 -12.94 -7.44
CA LYS A 142 -16.12 -11.89 -7.52
C LYS A 142 -14.79 -12.40 -6.97
N ARG A 143 -13.80 -12.51 -7.84
CA ARG A 143 -12.40 -12.77 -7.46
C ARG A 143 -11.66 -11.46 -7.32
N THR A 144 -10.84 -11.33 -6.30
CA THR A 144 -9.98 -10.17 -6.06
C THR A 144 -8.55 -10.60 -5.81
N GLY A 145 -7.60 -9.76 -6.17
CA GLY A 145 -6.18 -10.00 -5.92
C GLY A 145 -5.39 -8.71 -5.90
N ARG A 146 -4.09 -8.83 -5.69
CA ARG A 146 -3.12 -7.73 -5.78
C ARG A 146 -2.09 -8.04 -6.86
N ASP A 147 -1.74 -7.06 -7.68
CA ASP A 147 -0.70 -7.19 -8.71
C ASP A 147 -0.11 -5.82 -9.10
N ALA A 148 1.21 -5.67 -9.09
CA ALA A 148 1.86 -4.41 -9.43
C ALA A 148 1.60 -3.94 -10.87
N ARG A 149 1.17 -4.83 -11.77
CA ARG A 149 0.79 -4.49 -13.15
C ARG A 149 -0.47 -3.64 -13.22
N VAL A 150 -1.33 -3.69 -12.20
CA VAL A 150 -2.59 -2.94 -12.20
C VAL A 150 -2.47 -1.54 -11.56
N LEU A 151 -1.28 -1.17 -11.09
CA LEU A 151 -1.04 0.17 -10.56
C LEU A 151 -1.03 1.20 -11.70
N ALA A 152 -1.75 2.30 -11.49
CA ALA A 152 -1.67 3.45 -12.37
C ALA A 152 -0.24 4.02 -12.38
N ARG A 153 0.28 4.31 -13.57
CA ARG A 153 1.57 4.99 -13.73
C ARG A 153 1.42 6.49 -13.49
N VAL A 154 0.31 7.04 -13.97
CA VAL A 154 -0.07 8.44 -13.78
C VAL A 154 -1.52 8.51 -13.31
N VAL A 155 -1.78 9.36 -12.34
CA VAL A 155 -3.14 9.73 -11.93
C VAL A 155 -3.29 11.24 -12.09
N VAL A 156 -4.27 11.65 -12.90
CA VAL A 156 -4.63 13.05 -13.12
C VAL A 156 -5.92 13.34 -12.36
N TYR A 157 -5.79 14.02 -11.23
CA TYR A 157 -6.91 14.50 -10.44
C TYR A 157 -7.32 15.88 -10.92
N ASP A 158 -8.47 15.93 -11.61
CA ASP A 158 -9.11 17.15 -12.07
C ASP A 158 -10.55 17.20 -11.53
N SER A 159 -10.82 18.17 -10.64
CA SER A 159 -12.12 18.30 -10.00
C SER A 159 -13.24 18.69 -10.96
N GLU A 160 -12.95 19.26 -12.14
CA GLU A 160 -13.97 19.54 -13.17
C GLU A 160 -14.66 18.25 -13.62
N LEU A 161 -13.93 17.12 -13.63
CA LEU A 161 -14.48 15.82 -13.96
C LEU A 161 -15.45 15.28 -12.90
N THR A 162 -15.49 15.92 -11.72
CA THR A 162 -16.44 15.61 -10.64
C THR A 162 -17.63 16.54 -10.62
N ASP A 163 -17.67 17.62 -11.41
CA ASP A 163 -18.71 18.65 -11.34
C ASP A 163 -20.12 18.08 -11.57
N SER A 164 -20.23 17.13 -12.49
CA SER A 164 -21.47 16.41 -12.81
C SER A 164 -21.80 15.26 -11.84
N LEU A 165 -20.93 14.96 -10.87
CA LEU A 165 -21.16 13.90 -9.89
C LEU A 165 -22.34 14.29 -8.98
N PRO A 166 -23.42 13.49 -8.93
CA PRO A 166 -24.59 13.82 -8.12
C PRO A 166 -24.22 14.02 -6.64
N ARG A 167 -24.94 14.93 -5.96
CA ARG A 167 -24.70 15.26 -4.54
C ARG A 167 -24.69 14.01 -3.65
N SER A 168 -25.69 13.12 -3.80
CA SER A 168 -25.76 11.88 -3.03
C SER A 168 -24.55 10.98 -3.28
N VAL A 169 -24.14 10.80 -4.53
CA VAL A 169 -22.98 9.98 -4.89
C VAL A 169 -21.69 10.60 -4.35
N SER A 170 -21.54 11.92 -4.44
CA SER A 170 -20.40 12.67 -3.91
C SER A 170 -20.23 12.40 -2.41
N GLY A 171 -21.30 12.59 -1.63
CA GLY A 171 -21.25 12.38 -0.19
C GLY A 171 -21.02 10.94 0.24
N LEU A 172 -21.78 10.00 -0.34
CA LEU A 172 -21.66 8.58 0.01
C LEU A 172 -20.30 8.01 -0.43
N SER A 173 -19.78 8.40 -1.59
CA SER A 173 -18.44 8.01 -2.03
C SER A 173 -17.37 8.62 -1.13
N GLY A 174 -17.54 9.87 -0.69
CA GLY A 174 -16.60 10.53 0.21
C GLY A 174 -16.56 9.83 1.58
N LEU A 175 -17.71 9.46 2.13
CA LEU A 175 -17.79 8.71 3.39
C LEU A 175 -17.19 7.29 3.27
N ASN A 176 -17.31 6.65 2.10
CA ASN A 176 -16.57 5.43 1.83
C ASN A 176 -15.05 5.67 1.88
N ALA A 177 -14.57 6.75 1.26
CA ALA A 177 -13.16 7.13 1.31
C ALA A 177 -12.69 7.35 2.76
N VAL A 178 -13.47 8.09 3.58
CA VAL A 178 -13.18 8.28 5.00
C VAL A 178 -13.07 6.95 5.73
N ALA A 179 -13.87 5.94 5.37
CA ALA A 179 -13.75 4.61 5.98
C ALA A 179 -12.37 3.98 5.76
N HIS A 180 -11.74 4.18 4.60
CA HIS A 180 -10.37 3.72 4.34
C HIS A 180 -9.37 4.36 5.32
N ALA A 181 -9.44 5.68 5.49
CA ALA A 181 -8.57 6.42 6.40
C ALA A 181 -8.83 6.07 7.88
N VAL A 182 -10.10 5.94 8.28
CA VAL A 182 -10.47 5.55 9.65
C VAL A 182 -9.95 4.16 10.00
N GLU A 183 -10.10 3.17 9.11
CA GLU A 183 -9.56 1.83 9.34
C GLU A 183 -8.03 1.83 9.39
N ALA A 184 -7.38 2.61 8.52
CA ALA A 184 -5.92 2.71 8.49
C ALA A 184 -5.34 3.14 9.84
N VAL A 185 -6.03 3.98 10.60
CA VAL A 185 -5.55 4.42 11.94
C VAL A 185 -5.51 3.28 12.97
N TYR A 186 -6.31 2.24 12.83
CA TYR A 186 -6.25 1.08 13.73
C TYR A 186 -5.78 -0.20 13.06
N ALA A 187 -5.31 -0.10 11.83
CA ALA A 187 -4.73 -1.22 11.11
C ALA A 187 -3.47 -1.71 11.83
N PRO A 188 -3.23 -3.04 11.89
CA PRO A 188 -2.06 -3.62 12.55
C PRO A 188 -0.74 -3.27 11.87
N ASP A 189 -0.79 -2.95 10.57
CA ASP A 189 0.30 -2.60 9.68
C ASP A 189 0.41 -1.10 9.43
N THR A 190 -0.27 -0.27 10.22
CA THR A 190 -0.18 1.19 10.08
C THR A 190 1.24 1.69 10.35
N SER A 191 1.75 2.54 9.46
CA SER A 191 3.02 3.24 9.64
C SER A 191 2.78 4.67 10.15
N PRO A 192 3.79 5.34 10.73
CA PRO A 192 3.66 6.74 11.12
C PRO A 192 3.24 7.65 9.96
N LEU A 193 3.73 7.38 8.74
CA LEU A 193 3.33 8.12 7.54
C LEU A 193 1.84 7.93 7.24
N VAL A 194 1.36 6.68 7.23
CA VAL A 194 -0.06 6.40 6.98
C VAL A 194 -0.96 6.99 8.06
N ALA A 195 -0.53 6.97 9.33
CA ALA A 195 -1.30 7.56 10.42
C ALA A 195 -1.48 9.08 10.22
N VAL A 196 -0.42 9.80 9.84
CA VAL A 196 -0.51 11.25 9.51
C VAL A 196 -1.40 11.48 8.28
N THR A 197 -1.19 10.71 7.22
CA THR A 197 -2.00 10.78 6.00
C THR A 197 -3.48 10.54 6.28
N ALA A 198 -3.82 9.56 7.12
CA ALA A 198 -5.19 9.25 7.49
C ALA A 198 -5.83 10.39 8.27
N GLY A 199 -5.12 11.00 9.22
CA GLY A 199 -5.62 12.14 9.98
C GLY A 199 -5.96 13.34 9.09
N GLU A 200 -5.07 13.68 8.16
CA GLU A 200 -5.29 14.72 7.14
C GLU A 200 -6.47 14.36 6.24
N ALA A 201 -6.52 13.14 5.72
CA ALA A 201 -7.58 12.67 4.83
C ALA A 201 -8.97 12.79 5.47
N ILE A 202 -9.10 12.39 6.74
CA ILE A 202 -10.35 12.51 7.50
C ILE A 202 -10.73 13.97 7.69
N ALA A 203 -9.77 14.81 8.07
CA ALA A 203 -10.02 16.23 8.33
C ALA A 203 -10.51 16.95 7.07
N VAL A 204 -9.78 16.79 5.97
CA VAL A 204 -10.10 17.49 4.73
C VAL A 204 -11.37 16.92 4.07
N MET A 205 -11.56 15.60 4.03
CA MET A 205 -12.78 15.02 3.45
C MET A 205 -14.02 15.43 4.25
N THR A 206 -13.98 15.38 5.59
CA THR A 206 -15.16 15.77 6.39
C THR A 206 -15.49 17.26 6.21
N ARG A 207 -14.48 18.14 6.18
CA ARG A 207 -14.69 19.57 5.88
C ARG A 207 -15.27 19.79 4.49
N ALA A 208 -14.69 19.18 3.45
CA ALA A 208 -15.19 19.27 2.09
C ALA A 208 -16.64 18.78 1.97
N LEU A 209 -16.97 17.65 2.63
CA LEU A 209 -18.32 17.13 2.65
C LEU A 209 -19.32 18.05 3.38
N ARG A 210 -18.92 18.80 4.41
CA ARG A 210 -19.80 19.83 5.00
C ARG A 210 -20.11 20.94 4.01
N GLY A 211 -19.10 21.35 3.25
CA GLY A 211 -19.27 22.39 2.26
C GLY A 211 -20.17 21.93 1.10
N LEU A 212 -19.96 20.72 0.58
CA LEU A 212 -20.82 20.09 -0.44
C LEU A 212 -22.26 19.82 0.04
N ASP A 213 -22.46 19.65 1.34
CA ASP A 213 -23.80 19.57 1.96
C ASP A 213 -24.52 20.92 1.87
N GLY A 214 -23.79 22.02 2.14
CA GLY A 214 -24.30 23.40 2.10
C GLY A 214 -24.45 24.00 0.70
N GLY A 215 -23.86 23.41 -0.34
CA GLY A 215 -24.01 23.86 -1.72
C GLY A 215 -22.83 23.47 -2.61
N TRP A 216 -22.95 23.77 -3.91
CA TRP A 216 -21.86 23.55 -4.86
C TRP A 216 -20.79 24.65 -4.71
N ASN A 217 -19.50 24.26 -4.67
CA ASN A 217 -18.37 25.13 -4.98
C ASN A 217 -17.14 24.31 -5.39
N ASP A 218 -16.27 24.95 -6.17
CA ASP A 218 -15.04 24.33 -6.71
C ASP A 218 -14.07 23.88 -5.61
N ARG A 219 -13.91 24.71 -4.58
CA ARG A 219 -12.96 24.45 -3.48
C ARG A 219 -13.26 23.14 -2.77
N ASP A 220 -14.51 22.88 -2.42
CA ASP A 220 -14.87 21.66 -1.70
C ASP A 220 -14.75 20.42 -2.59
N ARG A 221 -14.93 20.55 -3.91
CA ARG A 221 -14.64 19.45 -4.85
C ARG A 221 -13.14 19.18 -4.97
N ASP A 222 -12.32 20.22 -5.04
CA ASP A 222 -10.86 20.11 -4.99
C ASP A 222 -10.41 19.43 -3.70
N GLU A 223 -10.88 19.92 -2.54
CA GLU A 223 -10.55 19.36 -1.23
C GLU A 223 -11.04 17.91 -1.09
N ALA A 224 -12.25 17.58 -1.57
CA ALA A 224 -12.76 16.21 -1.56
C ALA A 224 -11.91 15.28 -2.43
N LEU A 225 -11.48 15.72 -3.62
CA LEU A 225 -10.67 14.90 -4.52
C LEU A 225 -9.25 14.71 -3.97
N TYR A 226 -8.67 15.74 -3.36
CA TYR A 226 -7.40 15.65 -2.62
C TYR A 226 -7.51 14.66 -1.46
N ALA A 227 -8.57 14.76 -0.66
CA ALA A 227 -8.75 13.85 0.46
C ALA A 227 -9.03 12.41 -0.01
N ALA A 228 -9.71 12.22 -1.15
CA ALA A 228 -9.91 10.91 -1.76
C ALA A 228 -8.59 10.25 -2.16
N TRP A 229 -7.65 11.01 -2.71
CA TRP A 229 -6.29 10.55 -3.00
C TRP A 229 -5.59 10.04 -1.74
N LEU A 230 -5.62 10.82 -0.65
CA LEU A 230 -5.03 10.42 0.63
C LEU A 230 -5.71 9.18 1.23
N CYS A 231 -7.04 9.08 1.12
CA CYS A 231 -7.78 7.89 1.50
C CYS A 231 -7.38 6.67 0.67
N GLY A 232 -7.11 6.85 -0.63
CA GLY A 232 -6.59 5.81 -1.52
C GLY A 232 -5.20 5.30 -1.09
N ILE A 233 -4.31 6.20 -0.67
CA ILE A 233 -3.01 5.81 -0.07
C ILE A 233 -3.22 4.97 1.19
N CYS A 234 -4.16 5.37 2.05
CA CYS A 234 -4.51 4.62 3.26
C CYS A 234 -5.05 3.22 2.94
N LEU A 235 -5.92 3.12 1.94
CA LEU A 235 -6.51 1.86 1.46
C LEU A 235 -5.45 0.89 0.94
N ASP A 236 -4.48 1.39 0.17
CA ASP A 236 -3.43 0.57 -0.42
C ASP A 236 -2.42 0.09 0.65
N SER A 237 -2.01 1.01 1.53
CA SER A 237 -0.90 0.83 2.47
C SER A 237 -1.25 -0.01 3.70
N THR A 238 -2.53 -0.28 3.96
CA THR A 238 -2.95 -0.98 5.18
C THR A 238 -3.97 -2.07 4.93
N THR A 239 -4.01 -3.03 5.87
CA THR A 239 -5.00 -4.08 5.87
C THR A 239 -6.34 -3.54 6.38
N MET A 240 -7.34 -3.51 5.50
CA MET A 240 -8.72 -3.15 5.88
C MET A 240 -9.28 -4.14 6.91
N GLY A 241 -10.12 -3.62 7.81
CA GLY A 241 -10.49 -4.29 9.05
C GLY A 241 -11.96 -4.66 9.15
N LEU A 242 -12.50 -4.44 10.35
CA LEU A 242 -13.87 -4.81 10.70
C LEU A 242 -14.90 -4.12 9.78
N HIS A 243 -14.68 -2.86 9.43
CA HIS A 243 -15.64 -2.08 8.64
C HIS A 243 -15.81 -2.67 7.24
N HIS A 244 -14.71 -2.79 6.48
CA HIS A 244 -14.79 -3.31 5.11
C HIS A 244 -15.27 -4.76 5.07
N ARG A 245 -14.86 -5.59 6.04
CA ARG A 245 -15.32 -6.98 6.09
C ARG A 245 -16.82 -7.08 6.32
N LEU A 246 -17.38 -6.27 7.23
CA LEU A 246 -18.82 -6.21 7.46
C LEU A 246 -19.55 -5.69 6.21
N CYS A 247 -19.06 -4.61 5.60
CA CYS A 247 -19.69 -4.05 4.41
C CYS A 247 -19.64 -5.00 3.21
N HIS A 248 -18.55 -5.73 3.00
CA HIS A 248 -18.44 -6.75 1.94
C HIS A 248 -19.36 -7.93 2.18
N LEU A 249 -19.55 -8.35 3.44
CA LEU A 249 -20.50 -9.40 3.78
C LEU A 249 -21.94 -8.94 3.49
N LEU A 250 -22.30 -7.72 3.88
CA LEU A 250 -23.61 -7.13 3.60
C LEU A 250 -23.85 -7.00 2.08
N GLY A 251 -22.90 -6.41 1.36
CA GLY A 251 -22.99 -6.24 -0.09
C GLY A 251 -23.03 -7.56 -0.85
N GLY A 252 -22.27 -8.57 -0.42
CA GLY A 252 -22.25 -9.88 -1.04
C GLY A 252 -23.53 -10.71 -0.80
N ARG A 253 -24.14 -10.60 0.38
CA ARG A 253 -25.33 -11.39 0.74
C ARG A 253 -26.65 -10.72 0.36
N PHE A 254 -26.74 -9.40 0.49
CA PHE A 254 -27.98 -8.65 0.32
C PHE A 254 -27.94 -7.68 -0.87
N HIS A 255 -26.86 -7.70 -1.67
CA HIS A 255 -26.68 -6.83 -2.83
C HIS A 255 -26.84 -5.33 -2.49
N THR A 256 -26.40 -4.94 -1.30
CA THR A 256 -26.55 -3.56 -0.81
C THR A 256 -25.70 -2.58 -1.63
N PRO A 257 -26.16 -1.34 -1.84
CA PRO A 257 -25.36 -0.34 -2.56
C PRO A 257 -24.07 -0.03 -1.79
N HIS A 258 -22.92 -0.18 -2.46
CA HIS A 258 -21.60 -0.17 -1.83
C HIS A 258 -21.34 1.09 -0.99
N ALA A 259 -21.37 2.28 -1.61
CA ALA A 259 -21.08 3.53 -0.92
C ALA A 259 -22.08 3.83 0.22
N ALA A 260 -23.37 3.55 0.00
CA ALA A 260 -24.42 3.73 1.01
C ALA A 260 -24.22 2.81 2.23
N THR A 261 -23.80 1.57 1.99
CA THR A 261 -23.51 0.59 3.06
C THR A 261 -22.33 1.06 3.91
N HIS A 262 -21.26 1.53 3.27
CA HIS A 262 -20.10 2.06 3.98
C HIS A 262 -20.46 3.32 4.78
N ALA A 263 -21.20 4.25 4.20
CA ALA A 263 -21.65 5.47 4.88
C ALA A 263 -22.51 5.17 6.12
N LEU A 264 -23.44 4.20 6.03
CA LEU A 264 -24.28 3.79 7.16
C LEU A 264 -23.47 3.12 8.27
N VAL A 265 -22.57 2.20 7.92
CA VAL A 265 -21.89 1.32 8.90
C VAL A 265 -20.75 2.03 9.63
N LEU A 266 -20.07 2.96 8.97
CA LEU A 266 -18.83 3.58 9.46
C LEU A 266 -18.94 4.19 10.86
N PRO A 267 -19.95 5.03 11.20
CA PRO A 267 -20.05 5.64 12.51
C PRO A 267 -20.12 4.62 13.65
N PHE A 268 -20.83 3.50 13.43
CA PHE A 268 -21.02 2.46 14.44
C PHE A 268 -19.76 1.63 14.65
N VAL A 269 -19.03 1.32 13.57
CA VAL A 269 -17.75 0.61 13.67
C VAL A 269 -16.71 1.49 14.36
N LEU A 270 -16.62 2.78 14.01
CA LEU A 270 -15.72 3.72 14.68
C LEU A 270 -16.00 3.77 16.19
N ARG A 271 -17.27 3.95 16.60
CA ARG A 271 -17.66 3.95 18.03
C ARG A 271 -17.28 2.64 18.73
N HIS A 272 -17.41 1.50 18.04
CA HIS A 272 -17.03 0.21 18.58
C HIS A 272 -15.51 0.06 18.81
N GLN A 273 -14.70 0.68 17.93
CA GLN A 273 -13.23 0.62 17.98
C GLN A 273 -12.61 1.65 18.94
N GLU A 274 -13.26 2.81 19.11
CA GLU A 274 -12.75 3.97 19.86
C GLU A 274 -12.15 3.66 21.25
N PRO A 275 -12.78 2.82 22.12
CA PRO A 275 -12.22 2.52 23.44
C PRO A 275 -10.87 1.79 23.39
N TRP A 276 -10.58 1.13 22.26
CA TRP A 276 -9.40 0.29 22.08
C TRP A 276 -8.25 1.04 21.40
N LEU A 277 -8.53 2.20 20.80
CA LEU A 277 -7.52 3.02 20.12
C LEU A 277 -6.41 3.48 21.10
N PRO A 278 -5.18 3.68 20.62
CA PRO A 278 -4.17 4.46 21.35
C PRO A 278 -4.66 5.89 21.59
N ALA A 279 -4.19 6.54 22.65
CA ALA A 279 -4.58 7.93 22.97
C ALA A 279 -4.23 8.90 21.84
N ALA A 280 -3.02 8.77 21.26
CA ALA A 280 -2.58 9.58 20.13
C ALA A 280 -3.51 9.44 18.90
N HIS A 281 -4.03 8.24 18.65
CA HIS A 281 -4.93 8.00 17.51
C HIS A 281 -6.32 8.57 17.77
N ARG A 282 -6.81 8.53 19.02
CA ARG A 282 -8.05 9.23 19.39
C ARG A 282 -7.89 10.73 19.26
N GLU A 283 -6.76 11.28 19.69
CA GLU A 283 -6.49 12.71 19.59
C GLU A 283 -6.41 13.16 18.13
N LEU A 284 -5.74 12.38 17.27
CA LEU A 284 -5.72 12.61 15.83
C LEU A 284 -7.14 12.68 15.25
N MET A 285 -7.98 11.68 15.56
CA MET A 285 -9.38 11.64 15.10
C MET A 285 -10.20 12.82 15.60
N ALA A 286 -10.02 13.22 16.87
CA ALA A 286 -10.72 14.36 17.45
C ALA A 286 -10.30 15.67 16.77
N ARG A 287 -9.00 15.86 16.48
CA ARG A 287 -8.49 17.01 15.74
C ARG A 287 -9.06 17.06 14.32
N SER A 288 -9.19 15.91 13.65
CA SER A 288 -9.81 15.82 12.32
C SER A 288 -11.30 16.14 12.32
N ALA A 289 -11.97 16.15 13.47
CA ALA A 289 -13.37 16.54 13.62
C ALA A 289 -13.53 17.96 14.21
N ASP A 290 -12.52 18.83 14.06
CA ASP A 290 -12.48 20.18 14.64
C ASP A 290 -12.71 20.19 16.17
N GLY A 291 -12.21 19.16 16.86
CA GLY A 291 -12.40 18.96 18.30
C GLY A 291 -13.74 18.35 18.70
N GLY A 292 -14.63 18.07 17.75
CA GLY A 292 -15.92 17.43 17.97
C GLY A 292 -15.89 15.89 17.97
N ASP A 293 -17.06 15.29 18.12
CA ASP A 293 -17.23 13.84 18.01
C ASP A 293 -17.37 13.40 16.55
N LEU A 294 -16.30 12.81 16.01
CA LEU A 294 -16.25 12.32 14.63
C LEU A 294 -17.39 11.34 14.31
N CYS A 295 -17.81 10.48 15.25
CA CYS A 295 -18.91 9.54 14.99
C CYS A 295 -20.22 10.27 14.70
N THR A 296 -20.50 11.31 15.49
CA THR A 296 -21.71 12.14 15.34
C THR A 296 -21.67 12.90 14.02
N GLU A 297 -20.52 13.45 13.64
CA GLU A 297 -20.38 14.18 12.38
C GLU A 297 -20.53 13.26 11.16
N LEU A 298 -19.91 12.07 11.17
CA LEU A 298 -20.08 11.09 10.09
C LEU A 298 -21.53 10.64 9.94
N LEU A 299 -22.26 10.47 11.05
CA LEU A 299 -23.68 10.14 11.02
C LEU A 299 -24.53 11.29 10.46
N ARG A 300 -24.20 12.54 10.81
CA ARG A 300 -24.87 13.74 10.27
C ARG A 300 -24.68 13.82 8.76
N LEU A 301 -23.43 13.72 8.29
CA LEU A 301 -23.08 13.72 6.87
C LEU A 301 -23.75 12.57 6.12
N ALA A 302 -23.73 11.35 6.67
CA ALA A 302 -24.39 10.20 6.05
C ALA A 302 -25.87 10.47 5.80
N ARG A 303 -26.60 11.01 6.80
CA ARG A 303 -28.00 11.40 6.64
C ARG A 303 -28.18 12.51 5.61
N ALA A 304 -27.34 13.55 5.66
CA ALA A 304 -27.42 14.70 4.76
C ALA A 304 -27.27 14.31 3.29
N PHE A 305 -26.46 13.29 2.98
CA PHE A 305 -26.25 12.77 1.63
C PHE A 305 -27.18 11.61 1.25
N GLY A 306 -28.17 11.30 2.07
CA GLY A 306 -29.20 10.30 1.77
C GLY A 306 -28.76 8.85 1.98
N ALA A 307 -27.83 8.60 2.91
CA ALA A 307 -27.56 7.25 3.37
C ALA A 307 -28.83 6.66 4.02
N PRO A 308 -29.05 5.33 3.91
CA PRO A 308 -30.12 4.66 4.62
C PRO A 308 -30.05 4.94 6.13
N SER A 309 -31.19 5.02 6.80
CA SER A 309 -31.25 5.28 8.24
C SER A 309 -30.96 4.03 9.10
N GLY A 310 -30.89 2.85 8.48
CA GLY A 310 -30.58 1.60 9.15
C GLY A 310 -30.51 0.41 8.20
N LEU A 311 -30.02 -0.72 8.71
CA LEU A 311 -29.83 -1.95 7.93
C LEU A 311 -31.15 -2.52 7.36
N GLY A 312 -32.30 -2.24 7.97
CA GLY A 312 -33.61 -2.65 7.46
C GLY A 312 -33.95 -2.06 6.08
N GLN A 313 -33.54 -0.80 5.82
CA GLN A 313 -33.68 -0.18 4.49
C GLN A 313 -32.73 -0.78 3.45
N LEU A 314 -31.75 -1.57 3.88
CA LEU A 314 -30.86 -2.36 3.03
C LEU A 314 -31.33 -3.82 2.89
N GLY A 315 -32.54 -4.15 3.38
CA GLY A 315 -33.10 -5.50 3.30
C GLY A 315 -32.55 -6.49 4.32
N VAL A 316 -31.88 -6.02 5.38
CA VAL A 316 -31.31 -6.87 6.43
C VAL A 316 -32.29 -6.96 7.61
N GLY A 317 -32.78 -8.15 7.91
CA GLY A 317 -33.67 -8.41 9.04
C GLY A 317 -32.94 -8.59 10.37
N LEU A 318 -33.67 -8.57 11.49
CA LEU A 318 -33.11 -8.86 12.81
C LEU A 318 -32.55 -10.28 12.91
N ASP A 319 -33.22 -11.24 12.26
CA ASP A 319 -32.82 -12.66 12.27
C ASP A 319 -31.52 -12.90 11.49
N ASP A 320 -31.13 -11.99 10.59
CA ASP A 320 -29.88 -12.06 9.85
C ASP A 320 -28.66 -11.66 10.69
N LEU A 321 -28.84 -10.88 11.76
CA LEU A 321 -27.74 -10.30 12.53
C LEU A 321 -26.86 -11.36 13.19
N ALA A 322 -27.46 -12.39 13.81
CA ALA A 322 -26.71 -13.45 14.46
C ALA A 322 -25.88 -14.30 13.46
N PRO A 323 -26.42 -14.73 12.30
CA PRO A 323 -25.63 -15.31 11.21
C PRO A 323 -24.48 -14.41 10.73
N ILE A 324 -24.73 -13.12 10.52
CA ILE A 324 -23.70 -12.15 10.10
C ILE A 324 -22.56 -12.08 11.14
N ALA A 325 -22.91 -11.92 12.41
CA ALA A 325 -21.94 -11.86 13.50
C ALA A 325 -21.11 -13.15 13.62
N ARG A 326 -21.75 -14.32 13.50
CA ARG A 326 -21.04 -15.61 13.47
C ARG A 326 -20.05 -15.69 12.31
N ARG A 327 -20.47 -15.30 11.10
CA ARG A 327 -19.60 -15.34 9.91
C ARG A 327 -18.46 -14.32 9.98
N LEU A 328 -18.66 -13.17 10.63
CA LEU A 328 -17.57 -12.24 10.92
C LEU A 328 -16.56 -12.81 11.92
N ALA A 329 -17.02 -13.57 12.91
CA ALA A 329 -16.17 -14.24 13.88
C ALA A 329 -15.46 -15.49 13.30
N GLN A 330 -16.02 -16.10 12.25
CA GLN A 330 -15.43 -17.24 11.55
C GLN A 330 -14.35 -16.78 10.55
N GLY A 331 -13.11 -17.21 10.75
CA GLY A 331 -11.93 -16.85 9.94
C GLY A 331 -10.89 -16.05 10.73
N SER A 332 -9.79 -15.63 10.09
CA SER A 332 -8.80 -14.77 10.74
C SER A 332 -9.48 -13.52 11.28
N PRO A 333 -9.25 -13.11 12.54
CA PRO A 333 -9.92 -11.94 13.10
C PRO A 333 -9.57 -10.71 12.26
N PRO A 334 -10.58 -9.90 11.86
CA PRO A 334 -10.29 -8.71 11.06
C PRO A 334 -9.41 -7.76 11.85
N ALA A 335 -8.62 -6.95 11.14
CA ALA A 335 -7.87 -5.85 11.74
C ALA A 335 -8.82 -5.01 12.63
N SER A 336 -8.48 -4.92 13.91
CA SER A 336 -9.25 -4.16 14.90
C SER A 336 -8.33 -3.60 15.97
N ALA A 337 -8.72 -2.48 16.55
CA ALA A 337 -8.01 -1.88 17.67
C ALA A 337 -7.96 -2.82 18.90
N ARG A 338 -8.93 -3.74 19.01
CA ARG A 338 -8.96 -4.77 20.07
C ARG A 338 -7.88 -5.85 19.86
N THR A 339 -7.64 -6.25 18.61
CA THR A 339 -6.62 -7.26 18.27
C THR A 339 -5.21 -6.68 18.28
N THR A 340 -5.02 -5.41 17.91
CA THR A 340 -3.70 -4.76 17.92
C THR A 340 -3.13 -4.59 19.33
N ARG A 341 -3.98 -4.39 20.35
CA ARG A 341 -3.55 -4.42 21.76
C ARG A 341 -3.13 -5.82 22.26
N ARG A 342 -3.52 -6.90 21.59
CA ARG A 342 -3.25 -8.30 22.00
C ARG A 342 -2.01 -8.93 21.33
N ALA A 343 -1.17 -8.14 20.65
CA ALA A 343 0.12 -8.60 20.11
C ALA A 343 1.20 -8.90 21.18
N CYS A 344 0.78 -9.28 22.41
CA CYS A 344 1.62 -9.87 23.45
C CYS A 344 1.06 -11.27 23.77
N TRP A 345 1.17 -12.19 22.81
CA TRP A 345 0.53 -13.50 22.80
C TRP A 345 1.07 -14.57 23.80
N PRO A 346 2.23 -14.46 24.50
CA PRO A 346 2.66 -15.57 25.36
C PRO A 346 1.92 -15.75 26.69
N CYS A 347 1.12 -14.77 27.18
CA CYS A 347 0.64 -14.80 28.57
C CYS A 347 -0.83 -15.29 28.75
N CYS A 348 -1.64 -15.36 27.68
CA CYS A 348 -3.09 -15.58 27.81
C CYS A 348 -3.54 -17.07 27.82
N ALA A 349 -2.62 -18.03 27.68
CA ALA A 349 -2.97 -19.46 27.74
C ALA A 349 -3.29 -19.99 29.16
N ARG A 350 -3.27 -19.14 30.19
CA ARG A 350 -3.39 -19.57 31.59
C ARG A 350 -4.65 -19.11 32.34
N SER A 351 -5.61 -18.41 31.72
CA SER A 351 -6.76 -17.83 32.46
C SER A 351 -8.17 -18.16 31.93
N THR A 352 -8.38 -19.18 31.10
CA THR A 352 -9.72 -19.63 30.67
C THR A 352 -10.46 -20.51 31.71
N ARG A 353 -10.26 -20.24 33.01
CA ARG A 353 -11.07 -20.82 34.10
C ARG A 353 -11.29 -19.80 35.23
N ALA A 354 -11.88 -18.65 34.93
CA ALA A 354 -12.57 -17.84 35.93
C ALA A 354 -13.40 -16.77 35.22
N VAL A 355 -14.51 -16.37 35.84
CA VAL A 355 -15.45 -15.33 35.40
C VAL A 355 -16.52 -15.84 34.42
N SER A 356 -17.24 -16.87 34.87
CA SER A 356 -18.70 -16.80 34.82
C SER A 356 -19.18 -15.92 35.99
N ARG A 357 -20.25 -15.14 35.77
CA ARG A 357 -21.01 -14.30 36.73
C ARG A 357 -20.57 -12.83 36.89
N ARG A 358 -21.38 -11.93 36.29
CA ARG A 358 -22.04 -10.70 36.85
C ARG A 358 -22.31 -9.73 35.69
N ARG A 359 -23.56 -9.56 35.29
CA ARG A 359 -24.62 -8.61 35.73
C ARG A 359 -24.70 -7.39 34.80
N SER A 360 -25.94 -7.20 34.37
CA SER A 360 -26.59 -6.15 33.58
C SER A 360 -26.31 -4.72 34.05
N ILE A 361 -26.29 -3.80 33.08
CA ILE A 361 -26.46 -2.35 33.28
C ILE A 361 -27.73 -1.92 32.52
N PRO A 362 -28.67 -1.16 33.12
CA PRO A 362 -29.99 -0.90 32.53
C PRO A 362 -30.04 0.39 31.69
N TRP A 363 -30.82 0.35 30.60
CA TRP A 363 -31.39 1.52 29.94
C TRP A 363 -32.75 1.84 30.58
N GLY A 364 -32.96 3.09 31.01
CA GLY A 364 -34.25 3.60 31.49
C GLY A 364 -35.04 4.28 30.36
N PRO A 365 -36.39 4.20 30.35
CA PRO A 365 -37.22 4.68 29.24
C PRO A 365 -37.81 6.09 29.50
N ALA A 366 -38.06 6.84 28.43
CA ALA A 366 -38.92 8.03 28.47
C ALA A 366 -40.12 7.83 27.52
N SER A 367 -41.26 7.52 28.16
CA SER A 367 -42.66 7.89 27.87
C SER A 367 -43.22 7.90 26.43
N SER A 368 -44.18 6.97 26.24
CA SER A 368 -45.37 6.98 25.36
C SER A 368 -46.24 8.26 25.49
N ALA A 369 -47.09 8.67 24.53
CA ALA A 369 -48.28 7.97 24.00
C ALA A 369 -48.96 8.77 22.83
N PRO A 370 -50.16 8.42 22.27
CA PRO A 370 -50.31 7.88 20.90
C PRO A 370 -51.48 8.49 20.07
N LEU A 371 -51.95 7.73 19.04
CA LEU A 371 -53.22 7.74 18.26
C LEU A 371 -53.04 8.19 16.78
N ARG A 372 -53.70 7.67 15.72
CA ARG A 372 -54.56 6.51 15.37
C ARG A 372 -54.80 6.59 13.83
N GLY A 373 -55.17 5.47 13.18
CA GLY A 373 -55.81 5.40 11.84
C GLY A 373 -55.07 4.52 10.81
N THR A 374 -55.49 3.28 10.53
CA THR A 374 -56.39 2.83 9.42
C THR A 374 -55.79 3.18 8.04
N ASP A 375 -55.52 2.27 7.10
CA ASP A 375 -56.36 1.20 6.56
C ASP A 375 -55.58 0.08 5.87
N ALA A 376 -56.28 -1.04 5.70
CA ALA A 376 -55.91 -2.22 4.95
C ALA A 376 -55.75 -1.95 3.44
N LEU A 377 -54.97 -2.80 2.76
CA LEU A 377 -55.30 -3.41 1.46
C LEU A 377 -54.24 -4.49 1.17
N GLY A 378 -54.70 -5.73 1.05
CA GLY A 378 -53.86 -6.88 0.68
C GLY A 378 -53.68 -7.01 -0.83
N HIS A 379 -52.69 -7.79 -1.24
CA HIS A 379 -52.79 -8.65 -2.42
C HIS A 379 -51.67 -9.71 -2.46
N ALA A 380 -52.15 -10.96 -2.56
CA ALA A 380 -51.63 -12.14 -3.27
C ALA A 380 -50.12 -12.29 -3.54
N GLY A 381 -49.56 -13.41 -3.04
CA GLY A 381 -48.25 -13.93 -3.46
C GLY A 381 -48.28 -14.67 -4.81
N PRO A 382 -47.15 -15.27 -5.19
CA PRO A 382 -47.19 -16.69 -5.56
C PRO A 382 -46.07 -17.53 -4.93
N GLN A 383 -46.37 -18.83 -4.92
CA GLN A 383 -45.73 -19.99 -4.27
C GLN A 383 -44.28 -20.29 -4.72
N PRO A 384 -43.50 -21.01 -3.88
CA PRO A 384 -42.12 -21.41 -4.16
C PRO A 384 -42.03 -22.68 -5.02
N PHE A 385 -41.10 -22.67 -5.98
CA PHE A 385 -40.70 -23.88 -6.73
C PHE A 385 -39.73 -24.70 -5.87
N THR A 386 -40.18 -25.88 -5.45
CA THR A 386 -39.36 -26.91 -4.82
C THR A 386 -38.66 -27.75 -5.89
N GLY A 387 -37.34 -27.77 -5.87
CA GLY A 387 -36.51 -28.67 -6.67
C GLY A 387 -35.45 -29.30 -5.78
N ASP A 388 -35.75 -30.50 -5.30
CA ASP A 388 -34.84 -31.44 -4.66
C ASP A 388 -33.80 -31.95 -5.66
N MET A 389 -32.56 -32.16 -5.22
CA MET A 389 -31.70 -33.33 -5.52
C MET A 389 -30.24 -33.07 -5.09
N SER A 390 -29.85 -33.79 -4.02
CA SER A 390 -28.46 -34.20 -3.69
C SER A 390 -28.04 -35.40 -4.56
N PRO A 391 -26.86 -36.02 -4.41
CA PRO A 391 -25.47 -35.57 -4.20
C PRO A 391 -24.54 -36.15 -5.31
N ASP A 392 -23.22 -36.18 -5.06
CA ASP A 392 -22.13 -36.81 -5.83
C ASP A 392 -21.43 -36.03 -6.95
N ARG A 393 -20.21 -35.56 -6.65
CA ARG A 393 -18.99 -36.08 -7.27
C ARG A 393 -17.73 -35.65 -6.52
N GLN A 394 -16.96 -36.66 -6.14
CA GLN A 394 -15.59 -36.59 -5.63
C GLN A 394 -14.67 -35.89 -6.63
N SER A 395 -13.75 -35.06 -6.13
CA SER A 395 -12.54 -34.63 -6.85
C SER A 395 -11.35 -34.58 -5.88
N PRO A 396 -10.12 -34.84 -6.37
CA PRO A 396 -9.06 -35.45 -5.58
C PRO A 396 -8.25 -34.47 -4.73
N SER A 397 -7.77 -34.96 -3.60
CA SER A 397 -6.84 -34.30 -2.68
C SER A 397 -5.48 -34.03 -3.34
N VAL A 398 -5.03 -32.77 -3.34
CA VAL A 398 -3.63 -32.38 -3.63
C VAL A 398 -2.95 -32.02 -2.29
N PRO A 399 -1.70 -32.44 -2.03
CA PRO A 399 -1.10 -32.38 -0.69
C PRO A 399 -0.80 -30.94 -0.25
N GLY A 400 -1.11 -30.62 1.00
CA GLY A 400 -0.77 -29.34 1.62
C GLY A 400 0.73 -29.17 1.80
N GLY A 401 1.33 -28.26 1.03
CA GLY A 401 2.65 -27.71 1.30
C GLY A 401 2.54 -26.60 2.34
N ALA A 402 3.05 -26.83 3.54
CA ALA A 402 3.20 -25.80 4.57
C ALA A 402 4.15 -24.69 4.06
N MET A 403 3.76 -23.43 4.24
CA MET A 403 4.67 -22.28 4.08
C MET A 403 5.84 -22.43 5.07
N PRO A 404 7.11 -22.35 4.61
CA PRO A 404 8.24 -22.46 5.51
C PRO A 404 8.33 -21.24 6.44
N ASN A 405 8.71 -21.52 7.69
CA ASN A 405 8.82 -20.58 8.81
C ASN A 405 9.66 -19.34 8.44
N PRO A 406 9.19 -18.10 8.71
CA PRO A 406 9.89 -16.86 8.37
C PRO A 406 11.25 -16.67 9.06
N LEU A 407 11.59 -17.46 10.08
CA LEU A 407 12.95 -17.47 10.66
C LEU A 407 14.00 -18.11 9.73
N LEU A 408 13.59 -18.85 8.69
CA LEU A 408 14.50 -19.36 7.64
C LEU A 408 14.95 -18.28 6.63
N MET A 409 14.38 -17.07 6.64
CA MET A 409 14.79 -15.95 5.77
C MET A 409 16.12 -15.30 6.19
N LEU A 410 16.62 -15.61 7.38
CA LEU A 410 17.90 -15.11 7.88
C LEU A 410 19.06 -16.08 7.64
N ASP A 411 18.86 -17.17 6.89
CA ASP A 411 19.94 -18.10 6.54
C ASP A 411 20.87 -17.46 5.50
N PRO A 412 22.13 -17.13 5.84
CA PRO A 412 23.08 -16.51 4.91
C PRO A 412 23.49 -17.44 3.75
N ARG A 413 22.97 -18.68 3.69
CA ARG A 413 23.26 -19.70 2.69
C ARG A 413 22.21 -19.83 1.56
N LYS A 414 21.30 -18.87 1.37
CA LYS A 414 20.34 -18.89 0.24
C LYS A 414 20.52 -17.72 -0.72
N PRO A 415 20.35 -17.92 -2.04
CA PRO A 415 20.62 -16.89 -3.03
C PRO A 415 19.41 -15.96 -3.20
N PRO A 416 19.62 -14.74 -3.73
CA PRO A 416 18.55 -13.74 -3.85
C PRO A 416 17.40 -14.20 -4.77
N LEU A 417 16.20 -13.75 -4.43
CA LEU A 417 14.89 -14.15 -4.99
C LEU A 417 14.60 -13.68 -6.43
N THR A 418 15.58 -13.19 -7.17
CA THR A 418 15.43 -12.83 -8.58
C THR A 418 16.56 -13.42 -9.43
N PRO A 419 16.25 -14.03 -10.59
CA PRO A 419 17.29 -14.50 -11.51
C PRO A 419 18.05 -13.29 -12.06
N ARG A 420 19.29 -13.10 -11.59
CA ARG A 420 20.21 -12.06 -12.08
C ARG A 420 20.76 -12.44 -13.44
N ASN A 421 20.92 -11.44 -14.31
CA ASN A 421 21.55 -11.63 -15.62
C ASN A 421 23.08 -11.65 -15.47
N THR A 422 23.80 -12.03 -16.52
CA THR A 422 25.28 -12.11 -16.51
C THR A 422 25.96 -10.74 -16.35
N LEU A 423 25.29 -9.65 -16.74
CA LEU A 423 25.80 -8.28 -16.61
C LEU A 423 25.80 -7.82 -15.16
N ASP A 424 24.77 -8.16 -14.38
CA ASP A 424 24.68 -7.83 -12.96
C ASP A 424 25.81 -8.51 -12.17
N ASP A 425 26.11 -9.77 -12.49
CA ASP A 425 27.19 -10.53 -11.84
C ASP A 425 28.59 -10.03 -12.22
N ALA A 426 28.78 -9.60 -13.47
CA ALA A 426 30.00 -8.97 -13.93
C ALA A 426 30.22 -7.59 -13.26
N ALA A 427 29.16 -6.78 -13.15
CA ALA A 427 29.21 -5.49 -12.46
C ALA A 427 29.61 -5.64 -10.99
N LEU A 428 29.07 -6.66 -10.29
CA LEU A 428 29.43 -6.94 -8.90
C LEU A 428 30.86 -7.48 -8.75
N LEU A 429 31.37 -8.23 -9.73
CA LEU A 429 32.79 -8.61 -9.76
C LEU A 429 33.69 -7.38 -9.92
N ILE A 430 33.36 -6.49 -10.87
CA ILE A 430 34.10 -5.25 -11.11
C ILE A 430 34.10 -4.39 -9.86
N LEU A 431 32.94 -4.24 -9.20
CA LEU A 431 32.83 -3.47 -7.97
C LEU A 431 33.69 -4.06 -6.84
N ARG A 432 33.71 -5.39 -6.67
CA ARG A 432 34.57 -6.07 -5.69
C ARG A 432 36.06 -5.86 -5.98
N LEU A 433 36.46 -5.94 -7.25
CA LEU A 433 37.85 -5.70 -7.66
C LEU A 433 38.26 -4.24 -7.50
N ALA A 434 37.39 -3.30 -7.82
CA ALA A 434 37.66 -1.87 -7.67
C ALA A 434 37.77 -1.47 -6.20
N VAL A 435 36.78 -1.85 -5.37
CA VAL A 435 36.76 -1.49 -3.95
C VAL A 435 37.82 -2.26 -3.17
N GLY A 436 37.87 -3.59 -3.33
CA GLY A 436 38.81 -4.42 -2.58
C GLY A 436 40.24 -4.34 -3.12
N GLY A 437 40.44 -4.35 -4.44
CA GLY A 437 41.78 -4.38 -5.05
C GLY A 437 42.59 -3.12 -4.79
N LEU A 438 41.98 -1.93 -4.87
CA LEU A 438 42.65 -0.68 -4.54
C LEU A 438 43.01 -0.59 -3.05
N LEU A 439 42.17 -1.13 -2.16
CA LEU A 439 42.42 -1.14 -0.73
C LEU A 439 43.50 -2.15 -0.31
N VAL A 440 43.66 -3.27 -1.03
CA VAL A 440 44.79 -4.18 -0.84
C VAL A 440 46.12 -3.43 -1.04
N ILE A 441 46.23 -2.62 -2.09
CA ILE A 441 47.44 -1.83 -2.38
C ILE A 441 47.74 -0.88 -1.22
N HIS A 442 46.73 -0.19 -0.69
CA HIS A 442 46.89 0.70 0.47
C HIS A 442 47.26 -0.03 1.76
N GLY A 443 46.70 -1.22 2.01
CA GLY A 443 47.06 -2.05 3.14
C GLY A 443 48.53 -2.50 3.09
N PHE A 444 49.02 -2.88 1.91
CA PHE A 444 50.43 -3.26 1.70
C PHE A 444 51.40 -2.08 1.87
N GLN A 445 51.01 -0.87 1.48
CA GLN A 445 51.80 0.34 1.80
C GLN A 445 51.97 0.52 3.31
N GLY A 446 50.94 0.19 4.09
CA GLY A 446 51.00 0.21 5.56
C GLY A 446 51.99 -0.79 6.16
N LEU A 447 52.31 -1.89 5.47
CA LEU A 447 53.37 -2.82 5.87
C LEU A 447 54.78 -2.29 5.58
N GLY A 448 54.92 -1.43 4.58
CA GLY A 448 56.19 -0.82 4.20
C GLY A 448 56.69 0.23 5.19
N ASP A 449 55.78 0.90 5.91
CA ASP A 449 56.11 1.87 6.96
C ASP A 449 55.19 1.74 8.20
N PRO A 450 55.36 0.68 9.01
CA PRO A 450 54.57 0.49 10.23
C PRO A 450 54.88 1.55 11.30
N ALA A 451 56.10 2.10 11.31
CA ALA A 451 56.54 3.09 12.28
C ALA A 451 55.73 4.39 12.16
N HIS A 452 55.44 4.83 10.94
CA HIS A 452 54.59 5.99 10.69
C HIS A 452 53.16 5.79 11.23
N ARG A 453 52.56 4.61 11.01
CA ARG A 453 51.21 4.30 11.53
C ARG A 453 51.16 4.26 13.05
N ILE A 454 52.18 3.71 13.71
CA ILE A 454 52.26 3.68 15.18
C ILE A 454 52.41 5.10 15.74
N ALA A 455 53.24 5.94 15.11
CA ALA A 455 53.38 7.34 15.50
C ALA A 455 52.05 8.11 15.35
N LEU A 456 51.31 7.86 14.27
CA LEU A 456 49.99 8.45 14.04
C LEU A 456 48.97 8.01 15.09
N SER A 457 48.89 6.71 15.40
CA SER A 457 48.01 6.18 16.45
C SER A 457 48.35 6.73 17.84
N ARG A 458 49.64 6.93 18.14
CA ARG A 458 50.09 7.63 19.36
C ARG A 458 49.60 9.07 19.39
N GLY A 459 49.71 9.80 18.27
CA GLY A 459 49.25 11.19 18.16
C GLY A 459 47.75 11.35 18.41
N PHE A 460 46.95 10.35 18.08
CA PHE A 460 45.50 10.33 18.34
C PHE A 460 45.10 9.79 19.72
N GLY A 461 46.06 9.40 20.58
CA GLY A 461 45.78 8.89 21.92
C GLY A 461 45.13 7.49 21.93
N VAL A 462 45.35 6.69 20.88
CA VAL A 462 44.81 5.32 20.81
C VAL A 462 45.49 4.44 21.87
N PRO A 463 44.75 3.69 22.71
CA PRO A 463 45.33 2.79 23.69
C PRO A 463 46.09 1.63 22.99
N PHE A 464 47.29 1.32 23.48
CA PHE A 464 48.18 0.28 22.92
C PHE A 464 48.47 0.50 21.41
N PRO A 465 49.12 1.61 21.05
CA PRO A 465 49.24 2.05 19.66
C PRO A 465 50.00 1.05 18.78
N GLU A 466 50.99 0.32 19.31
CA GLU A 466 51.67 -0.73 18.53
C GLU A 466 50.70 -1.82 18.10
N VAL A 467 49.90 -2.33 19.03
CA VAL A 467 48.95 -3.43 18.78
C VAL A 467 47.81 -2.96 17.87
N ALA A 468 47.28 -1.76 18.12
CA ALA A 468 46.18 -1.19 17.34
C ALA A 468 46.58 -0.95 15.88
N SER A 469 47.78 -0.42 15.62
CA SER A 469 48.26 -0.19 14.25
C SER A 469 48.45 -1.50 13.49
N TRP A 470 49.03 -2.54 14.11
CA TRP A 470 49.18 -3.84 13.47
C TRP A 470 47.84 -4.52 13.18
N LEU A 471 46.88 -4.46 14.11
CA LEU A 471 45.54 -4.98 13.89
C LEU A 471 44.80 -4.25 12.76
N SER A 472 44.98 -2.93 12.65
CA SER A 472 44.43 -2.13 11.55
C SER A 472 45.05 -2.51 10.20
N ILE A 473 46.38 -2.64 10.10
CA ILE A 473 47.05 -3.02 8.84
C ILE A 473 46.61 -4.42 8.40
N LEU A 474 46.63 -5.40 9.31
CA LEU A 474 46.22 -6.76 9.01
C LEU A 474 44.73 -6.86 8.69
N GLY A 475 43.90 -6.08 9.39
CA GLY A 475 42.47 -5.98 9.15
C GLY A 475 42.14 -5.39 7.77
N GLU A 476 42.85 -4.34 7.35
CA GLU A 476 42.70 -3.72 6.03
C GLU A 476 43.04 -4.72 4.92
N ILE A 477 44.19 -5.41 5.01
CA ILE A 477 44.61 -6.39 4.01
C ILE A 477 43.64 -7.57 3.97
N GLY A 478 43.35 -8.18 5.13
CA GLY A 478 42.51 -9.37 5.23
C GLY A 478 41.08 -9.12 4.76
N THR A 479 40.49 -8.00 5.18
CA THR A 479 39.12 -7.62 4.78
C THR A 479 39.06 -7.30 3.29
N SER A 480 40.08 -6.64 2.73
CA SER A 480 40.12 -6.31 1.30
C SER A 480 40.23 -7.55 0.43
N LEU A 481 41.09 -8.51 0.81
CA LEU A 481 41.22 -9.80 0.12
C LEU A 481 39.91 -10.61 0.17
N ALA A 482 39.22 -10.59 1.32
CA ALA A 482 37.93 -11.26 1.46
C ALA A 482 36.85 -10.63 0.56
N VAL A 483 36.81 -9.30 0.45
CA VAL A 483 35.91 -8.59 -0.48
C VAL A 483 36.22 -8.95 -1.94
N VAL A 484 37.49 -8.95 -2.34
CA VAL A 484 37.93 -9.33 -3.70
C VAL A 484 37.48 -10.75 -4.05
N ALA A 485 37.73 -11.70 -3.15
CA ALA A 485 37.34 -13.08 -3.34
C ALA A 485 35.82 -13.30 -3.31
N GLY A 486 35.06 -12.33 -2.77
CA GLY A 486 33.65 -12.50 -2.43
C GLY A 486 33.48 -13.60 -1.39
N LEU A 487 34.26 -13.55 -0.32
CA LEU A 487 34.23 -14.45 0.83
C LEU A 487 33.60 -13.71 2.02
N LEU A 488 32.55 -14.29 2.59
CA LEU A 488 31.74 -13.70 3.66
C LEU A 488 31.37 -12.25 3.32
N THR A 489 30.95 -11.99 2.08
CA THR A 489 30.98 -10.66 1.47
C THR A 489 30.27 -9.59 2.28
N ARG A 490 29.14 -9.93 2.90
CA ARG A 490 28.39 -9.00 3.77
C ARG A 490 29.16 -8.64 5.04
N LEU A 491 29.81 -9.61 5.68
CA LEU A 491 30.62 -9.38 6.88
C LEU A 491 31.87 -8.58 6.52
N SER A 492 32.57 -8.98 5.46
CA SER A 492 33.76 -8.30 4.96
C SER A 492 33.45 -6.86 4.53
N ALA A 493 32.30 -6.61 3.90
CA ALA A 493 31.85 -5.26 3.56
C ALA A 493 31.60 -4.39 4.79
N VAL A 494 30.95 -4.90 5.83
CA VAL A 494 30.72 -4.16 7.09
C VAL A 494 32.03 -3.81 7.77
N LEU A 495 32.94 -4.78 7.90
CA LEU A 495 34.27 -4.55 8.48
C LEU A 495 35.04 -3.49 7.68
N MET A 496 34.97 -3.53 6.35
CA MET A 496 35.61 -2.55 5.48
C MET A 496 35.04 -1.15 5.69
N THR A 497 33.71 -1.01 5.72
CA THR A 497 33.06 0.28 5.99
C THR A 497 33.51 0.85 7.34
N ILE A 498 33.54 0.04 8.40
CA ILE A 498 34.01 0.48 9.72
C ILE A 498 35.47 0.96 9.66
N LEU A 499 36.36 0.18 9.03
CA LEU A 499 37.78 0.53 8.89
C LEU A 499 37.97 1.84 8.11
N MET A 500 37.28 2.00 6.98
CA MET A 500 37.41 3.19 6.13
C MET A 500 36.78 4.43 6.76
N THR A 501 35.64 4.30 7.44
CA THR A 501 35.04 5.41 8.18
C THR A 501 35.93 5.83 9.36
N THR A 502 36.54 4.87 10.07
CA THR A 502 37.48 5.18 11.17
C THR A 502 38.73 5.87 10.65
N THR A 503 39.28 5.39 9.54
CA THR A 503 40.44 6.01 8.86
C THR A 503 40.11 7.42 8.39
N TRP A 504 38.92 7.63 7.83
CA TRP A 504 38.45 8.95 7.45
C TRP A 504 38.29 9.87 8.66
N LEU A 505 37.64 9.42 9.74
CA LEU A 505 37.43 10.21 10.96
C LEU A 505 38.76 10.63 11.59
N THR A 506 39.71 9.70 11.70
CA THR A 506 41.04 9.99 12.28
C THR A 506 41.87 10.90 11.37
N SER A 507 41.89 10.68 10.06
CA SER A 507 42.72 11.47 9.13
C SER A 507 42.14 12.84 8.75
N SER A 508 40.84 13.07 8.94
CA SER A 508 40.13 14.30 8.54
C SER A 508 39.92 15.30 9.68
N LEU A 509 40.32 14.97 10.91
CA LEU A 509 40.23 15.87 12.06
C LEU A 509 41.07 17.14 11.82
N GLY A 510 40.39 18.27 11.68
CA GLY A 510 41.01 19.59 11.49
C GLY A 510 41.35 19.96 10.04
N LYS A 511 40.94 19.17 9.04
CA LYS A 511 41.14 19.46 7.60
C LYS A 511 39.81 19.70 6.88
N PRO A 512 39.75 20.63 5.92
CA PRO A 512 38.54 20.88 5.12
C PRO A 512 38.15 19.65 4.30
N LEU A 513 36.83 19.42 4.18
CA LEU A 513 36.25 18.25 3.51
C LEU A 513 36.56 18.19 2.00
N ILE A 514 36.78 19.36 1.38
CA ILE A 514 37.13 19.54 -0.03
C ILE A 514 38.16 20.67 -0.10
N GLY A 515 39.29 20.44 -0.75
CA GLY A 515 40.30 21.46 -1.04
C GLY A 515 41.25 21.79 0.12
N GLY A 516 42.37 21.07 0.20
CA GLY A 516 43.57 21.45 0.94
C GLY A 516 44.79 21.33 0.02
N ALA A 517 45.81 22.17 0.23
CA ALA A 517 46.90 22.49 -0.70
C ALA A 517 47.95 21.39 -1.01
N GLU A 518 47.60 20.11 -0.90
CA GLU A 518 48.44 18.99 -1.32
C GLU A 518 47.75 18.26 -2.49
N PRO A 519 48.31 18.27 -3.72
CA PRO A 519 47.71 17.60 -4.87
C PRO A 519 47.86 16.08 -4.71
N GLY A 520 46.88 15.45 -4.07
CA GLY A 520 46.80 14.01 -3.91
C GLY A 520 45.46 13.53 -3.37
N LEU A 521 44.94 12.48 -3.97
CA LEU A 521 43.71 11.73 -3.66
C LEU A 521 43.64 11.21 -2.19
N THR A 522 43.60 12.05 -1.17
CA THR A 522 43.96 11.62 0.20
C THR A 522 42.82 11.52 1.23
N HIS A 523 41.67 12.19 1.06
CA HIS A 523 40.55 12.11 2.04
C HIS A 523 39.23 11.58 1.47
N GLU A 524 38.88 11.95 0.23
CA GLU A 524 37.65 11.55 -0.44
C GLU A 524 37.59 10.03 -0.71
N ASN A 525 38.75 9.41 -0.97
CA ASN A 525 38.87 7.99 -1.28
C ASN A 525 38.30 7.07 -0.20
N SER A 526 38.54 7.38 1.07
CA SER A 526 38.04 6.55 2.19
C SER A 526 36.51 6.50 2.21
N LEU A 527 35.85 7.61 1.86
CA LEU A 527 34.40 7.70 1.80
C LEU A 527 33.82 6.95 0.58
N PHE A 528 34.52 7.02 -0.57
CA PHE A 528 34.18 6.23 -1.75
C PHE A 528 34.30 4.72 -1.49
N PHE A 529 35.38 4.27 -0.82
CA PHE A 529 35.54 2.86 -0.45
C PHE A 529 34.48 2.41 0.57
N ALA A 530 34.17 3.24 1.56
CA ALA A 530 33.09 2.95 2.52
C ALA A 530 31.73 2.81 1.82
N THR A 531 31.44 3.68 0.86
CA THR A 531 30.21 3.66 0.06
C THR A 531 30.14 2.43 -0.85
N GLY A 532 31.23 2.12 -1.56
CA GLY A 532 31.33 0.92 -2.40
C GLY A 532 31.17 -0.38 -1.61
N ALA A 533 31.76 -0.45 -0.40
CA ALA A 533 31.56 -1.56 0.51
C ALA A 533 30.10 -1.66 0.98
N LEU A 534 29.44 -0.54 1.29
CA LEU A 534 28.01 -0.53 1.65
C LEU A 534 27.12 -1.05 0.51
N VAL A 535 27.43 -0.68 -0.73
CA VAL A 535 26.72 -1.23 -1.91
C VAL A 535 26.90 -2.75 -1.98
N LEU A 536 28.10 -3.29 -1.74
CA LEU A 536 28.35 -4.74 -1.69
C LEU A 536 27.63 -5.43 -0.52
N PHE A 537 27.48 -4.77 0.63
CA PHE A 537 26.69 -5.28 1.75
C PHE A 537 25.20 -5.44 1.37
N ILE A 538 24.64 -4.46 0.65
CA ILE A 538 23.23 -4.47 0.23
C ILE A 538 23.02 -5.48 -0.90
N THR A 539 23.87 -5.45 -1.91
CA THR A 539 23.69 -6.20 -3.18
C THR A 539 24.21 -7.64 -3.13
N GLY A 540 25.17 -7.95 -2.25
CA GLY A 540 25.79 -9.26 -2.10
C GLY A 540 26.94 -9.53 -3.07
N ALA A 541 27.46 -10.75 -3.04
CA ALA A 541 28.72 -11.14 -3.70
C ALA A 541 28.65 -11.35 -5.22
N GLY A 542 27.45 -11.59 -5.77
CA GLY A 542 27.27 -12.06 -7.15
C GLY A 542 27.72 -13.52 -7.35
N ARG A 543 27.38 -14.11 -8.51
CA ARG A 543 27.66 -15.53 -8.80
C ARG A 543 29.14 -15.87 -8.96
N LEU A 544 29.98 -14.89 -9.31
CA LEU A 544 31.43 -15.05 -9.49
C LEU A 544 32.20 -14.88 -8.16
N SER A 545 31.66 -15.40 -7.06
CA SER A 545 32.22 -15.25 -5.72
C SER A 545 32.51 -16.61 -5.07
N LEU A 546 33.39 -16.62 -4.07
CA LEU A 546 33.58 -17.81 -3.24
C LEU A 546 32.31 -18.16 -2.45
N ASP A 547 31.56 -17.15 -1.98
CA ASP A 547 30.27 -17.35 -1.31
C ASP A 547 29.32 -18.19 -2.18
N ALA A 548 29.18 -17.84 -3.47
CA ALA A 548 28.34 -18.59 -4.40
C ALA A 548 28.85 -20.01 -4.68
N ARG A 549 30.18 -20.20 -4.71
CA ARG A 549 30.81 -21.53 -4.88
C ARG A 549 30.61 -22.43 -3.66
N PHE A 550 30.76 -21.88 -2.45
CA PHE A 550 30.49 -22.61 -1.21
C PHE A 550 29.02 -22.98 -1.08
N GLU A 551 28.12 -22.09 -1.48
CA GLU A 551 26.69 -22.36 -1.48
C GLU A 551 26.31 -23.45 -2.51
N ALA A 552 26.92 -23.43 -3.69
CA ALA A 552 26.75 -24.48 -4.70
C ALA A 552 27.30 -25.84 -4.23
N TRP A 553 28.49 -25.86 -3.62
CA TRP A 553 29.07 -27.07 -3.03
C TRP A 553 28.23 -27.61 -1.86
N ALA A 554 27.77 -26.75 -0.95
CA ALA A 554 26.92 -27.17 0.17
C ALA A 554 25.61 -27.80 -0.32
N ARG A 555 25.01 -27.24 -1.39
CA ARG A 555 23.82 -27.82 -2.05
C ARG A 555 24.09 -29.15 -2.76
N SER A 556 25.33 -29.44 -3.17
CA SER A 556 25.66 -30.72 -3.79
C SER A 556 25.96 -31.83 -2.77
N GLN A 557 26.06 -31.50 -1.49
CA GLN A 557 26.28 -32.46 -0.39
C GLN A 557 24.98 -32.81 0.36
N THR A 558 23.89 -32.10 0.07
CA THR A 558 22.53 -32.30 0.62
C THR A 558 21.62 -32.83 -0.47
#